data_AF-A0A0A9AG68-F1
#
_entry.id   AF-A0A0A9AG68-F1
#
_cell.length_a   1.000
_cell.length_b   1.000
_cell.length_c   1.000
_cell.angle_alpha   90.00
_cell.angle_beta   90.00
_cell.angle_gamma   90.00
#
_symmetry.space_group_name_H-M   'P 1'
#
loop_
_entity.id
_entity.type
_entity.pdbx_description
1 polymer ?
#
loop_
_entity_poly.entity_id
_entity_poly.type
_entity_poly.pdbx_seq_one_letter_code
_entity_poly.pdbx_strand_id
1 'polypeptide(L)'
;MTRNLLSGSMLCRQGIKLVFESNKVVLTRYGSFVGKGYDCEGMFHISIIDNSANIFYSSYSNKNIDLWHSRLCHVNNEAIVRLSKMDIIPTYNYDKNRKCEVCVCKLSNPESRFIRLRGGTPHHLS
;
A
#
# COMPACT_ATOMS: atom_id res chain seq x y z
N MET A 1 -17.97 10.61 2.69
CA MET A 1 -17.27 9.30 2.64
C MET A 1 -15.80 9.57 2.43
N THR A 2 -14.94 9.23 3.37
CA THR A 2 -13.48 9.30 3.21
C THR A 2 -13.03 8.09 2.39
N ARG A 3 -12.31 8.32 1.28
CA ARG A 3 -11.74 7.25 0.44
C ARG A 3 -10.24 7.22 0.68
N ASN A 4 -9.81 6.29 1.51
CA ASN A 4 -8.41 6.13 1.87
C ASN A 4 -7.82 4.93 1.15
N LEU A 5 -6.59 5.06 0.67
CA LEU A 5 -5.84 3.90 0.19
C LEU A 5 -5.32 3.10 1.38
N LEU A 6 -5.58 1.79 1.38
CA LEU A 6 -5.18 0.89 2.46
C LEU A 6 -4.25 -0.21 1.94
N SER A 7 -3.16 -0.42 2.66
CA SER A 7 -2.25 -1.53 2.37
C SER A 7 -2.76 -2.82 2.99
N GLY A 8 -3.11 -3.82 2.17
CA GLY A 8 -3.58 -5.12 2.67
C GLY A 8 -2.61 -5.78 3.64
N SER A 9 -1.30 -5.73 3.36
CA SER A 9 -0.25 -6.24 4.26
C SER A 9 -0.24 -5.57 5.63
N MET A 10 -0.63 -4.29 5.72
CA MET A 10 -0.71 -3.55 6.98
C MET A 10 -1.95 -3.95 7.78
N LEU A 11 -3.08 -4.16 7.10
CA LEU A 11 -4.29 -4.72 7.71
C LEU A 11 -4.01 -6.11 8.31
N CYS A 12 -3.28 -6.97 7.58
CA CYS A 12 -2.88 -8.28 8.09
C CYS A 12 -2.04 -8.18 9.38
N ARG A 13 -1.10 -7.23 9.46
CA ARG A 13 -0.29 -6.99 10.69
C ARG A 13 -1.12 -6.49 11.86
N GLN A 14 -2.26 -5.86 11.61
CA GLN A 14 -3.23 -5.43 12.63
C GLN A 14 -4.23 -6.54 13.02
N GLY A 15 -4.03 -7.76 12.52
CA GLY A 15 -4.88 -8.92 12.82
C GLY A 15 -6.16 -9.01 11.99
N ILE A 16 -6.26 -8.25 10.90
CA ILE A 16 -7.36 -8.39 9.93
C ILE A 16 -7.01 -9.48 8.93
N LYS A 17 -7.85 -10.50 8.84
CA LYS A 17 -7.78 -11.53 7.80
C LYS A 17 -8.51 -11.04 6.55
N LEU A 18 -7.80 -11.03 5.42
CA LEU A 18 -8.33 -10.75 4.09
C LEU A 18 -8.55 -12.08 3.35
N VAL A 19 -9.76 -12.34 2.88
CA VAL A 19 -10.09 -13.51 2.05
C VAL A 19 -10.54 -13.00 0.69
N PHE A 20 -9.80 -13.36 -0.36
CA PHE A 20 -10.12 -13.01 -1.73
C PHE A 20 -10.84 -14.18 -2.40
N GLU A 21 -11.99 -13.89 -3.00
CA GLU A 21 -12.78 -14.87 -3.74
C GLU A 21 -13.30 -14.20 -5.02
N SER A 22 -12.71 -14.59 -6.15
CA SER A 22 -12.96 -13.96 -7.45
C SER A 22 -12.76 -12.43 -7.37
N ASN A 23 -13.80 -11.63 -7.63
CA ASN A 23 -13.77 -10.18 -7.57
C ASN A 23 -14.18 -9.61 -6.20
N LYS A 24 -14.19 -10.42 -5.14
CA LYS A 24 -14.62 -10.01 -3.80
C LYS A 24 -13.48 -10.15 -2.80
N VAL A 25 -13.47 -9.27 -1.81
CA VAL A 25 -12.65 -9.40 -0.61
C VAL A 25 -13.53 -9.36 0.64
N VAL A 26 -13.30 -10.28 1.55
CA VAL A 26 -13.95 -10.32 2.86
C VAL A 26 -12.90 -10.04 3.93
N LEU A 27 -13.23 -9.13 4.85
CA LEU A 27 -12.39 -8.74 5.97
C LEU A 27 -12.98 -9.32 7.25
N THR A 28 -12.17 -10.06 8.01
CA THR A 28 -12.56 -10.63 9.31
C THR A 28 -11.50 -10.35 10.37
N ARG A 29 -11.90 -10.27 11.64
CA ARG A 29 -11.02 -10.11 12.80
C ARG A 29 -11.51 -11.01 13.93
N TYR A 30 -10.65 -11.89 14.44
CA TYR A 30 -11.01 -12.87 15.49
C TYR A 30 -12.27 -13.70 15.17
N GLY A 31 -12.48 -14.04 13.90
CA GLY A 31 -13.68 -14.75 13.44
C GLY A 31 -14.90 -13.86 13.16
N SER A 32 -14.88 -12.59 13.60
CA SER A 32 -15.95 -11.63 13.35
C SER A 32 -15.80 -10.94 12.00
N PHE A 33 -16.89 -10.76 11.27
CA PHE A 33 -16.93 -10.00 10.03
C PHE A 33 -16.77 -8.49 10.31
N VAL A 34 -15.83 -7.82 9.62
CA VAL A 34 -15.59 -6.37 9.80
C VAL A 34 -15.88 -5.55 8.54
N GLY A 35 -15.86 -6.17 7.36
CA GLY A 35 -16.08 -5.47 6.11
C GLY A 35 -15.98 -6.38 4.89
N LYS A 36 -16.34 -5.82 3.75
CA LYS A 36 -16.21 -6.46 2.44
C LYS A 36 -15.87 -5.44 1.37
N GLY A 37 -15.32 -5.89 0.27
CA GLY A 37 -15.09 -5.07 -0.89
C GLY A 37 -15.17 -5.84 -2.19
N TYR A 38 -15.13 -5.10 -3.28
CA TYR A 38 -15.23 -5.62 -4.63
C TYR A 38 -14.12 -5.01 -5.49
N ASP A 39 -13.58 -5.79 -6.42
CA ASP A 39 -12.65 -5.28 -7.42
C ASP A 39 -13.35 -4.22 -8.28
N CYS A 40 -12.65 -3.11 -8.47
CA CYS A 40 -13.04 -1.99 -9.29
C CYS A 40 -11.74 -1.36 -9.84
N GLU A 41 -11.50 -1.52 -11.14
CA GLU A 41 -10.36 -0.93 -11.85
C GLU A 41 -8.98 -1.35 -11.28
N GLY A 42 -8.85 -2.62 -10.87
CA GLY A 42 -7.60 -3.18 -10.33
C GLY A 42 -7.35 -2.85 -8.87
N MET A 43 -8.34 -2.27 -8.17
CA MET A 43 -8.31 -2.04 -6.73
C MET A 43 -9.59 -2.55 -6.06
N PHE A 44 -9.50 -3.02 -4.82
CA PHE A 44 -10.68 -3.39 -4.05
C PHE A 44 -11.28 -2.17 -3.34
N HIS A 45 -12.52 -1.83 -3.68
CA HIS A 45 -13.32 -0.86 -2.94
C HIS A 45 -13.93 -1.53 -1.71
N ILE A 46 -13.39 -1.22 -0.53
CA ILE A 46 -13.78 -1.83 0.73
C ILE A 46 -14.77 -0.94 1.48
N SER A 47 -15.85 -1.54 1.95
CA SER A 47 -16.80 -0.98 2.91
C SER A 47 -16.63 -1.69 4.25
N ILE A 48 -16.46 -0.90 5.31
CA ILE A 48 -16.28 -1.36 6.68
C ILE A 48 -17.61 -1.16 7.40
N ILE A 49 -18.08 -2.20 8.10
CA ILE A 49 -19.39 -2.18 8.77
C ILE A 49 -19.25 -1.92 10.28
N ASP A 50 -18.08 -2.25 10.86
CA ASP A 50 -17.86 -2.18 12.31
C ASP A 50 -17.01 -0.97 12.74
N ASN A 51 -17.12 -0.57 14.01
CA ASN A 51 -16.37 0.51 14.68
C ASN A 51 -14.85 0.27 14.77
N SER A 52 -14.38 -0.77 14.08
CA SER A 52 -12.99 -1.03 13.69
C SER A 52 -12.31 0.10 12.90
N ALA A 53 -13.01 1.21 12.61
CA ALA A 53 -12.48 2.43 12.00
C ALA A 53 -11.13 2.88 12.58
N ASN A 54 -10.91 2.71 13.89
CA ASN A 54 -9.63 3.05 14.54
C ASN A 54 -8.43 2.25 14.00
N ILE A 55 -8.63 0.98 13.62
CA ILE A 55 -7.59 0.11 13.05
C ILE A 55 -7.28 0.52 11.61
N PHE A 56 -8.32 0.85 10.85
CA PHE A 56 -8.18 1.34 9.49
C PHE A 56 -7.53 2.72 9.48
N TYR A 57 -7.87 3.57 10.45
CA TYR A 57 -7.24 4.86 10.67
C TYR A 57 -5.78 4.75 11.09
N SER A 58 -5.41 3.80 11.95
CA SER A 58 -4.01 3.55 12.30
C SER A 58 -3.22 2.97 11.12
N SER A 59 -3.85 2.10 10.32
CA SER A 59 -3.29 1.56 9.08
C SER A 59 -3.08 2.63 8.02
N TYR A 60 -4.01 3.59 7.95
CA TYR A 60 -3.89 4.76 7.11
C TYR A 60 -2.77 5.67 7.62
N SER A 61 -2.80 6.09 8.89
CA SER A 61 -1.98 7.15 9.49
C SER A 61 -0.47 6.90 9.59
N ASN A 62 0.08 5.90 8.89
CA ASN A 62 1.52 5.77 8.76
C ASN A 62 2.07 6.92 7.89
N LYS A 63 2.62 7.94 8.54
CA LYS A 63 3.12 9.18 7.92
C LYS A 63 4.49 9.04 7.25
N ASN A 64 5.00 7.82 7.07
CA ASN A 64 6.29 7.60 6.45
C ASN A 64 6.18 7.73 4.92
N ILE A 65 6.73 8.81 4.36
CA ILE A 65 6.75 9.07 2.92
C ILE A 65 7.50 7.98 2.14
N ASP A 66 8.58 7.43 2.69
CA ASP A 66 9.38 6.40 2.00
C ASP A 66 8.61 5.10 1.83
N LEU A 67 7.73 4.81 2.80
CA LEU A 67 6.86 3.64 2.77
C LEU A 67 5.86 3.77 1.62
N TRP A 68 5.17 4.91 1.50
CA TRP A 68 4.23 5.18 0.41
C TRP A 68 4.96 5.29 -0.94
N HIS A 69 6.13 5.92 -0.96
CA HIS A 69 6.99 5.99 -2.13
C HIS A 69 7.36 4.59 -2.64
N SER A 70 7.81 3.70 -1.76
CA SER A 70 8.16 2.32 -2.14
C SER A 70 6.92 1.50 -2.54
N ARG A 71 5.80 1.63 -1.80
CA ARG A 71 4.54 0.89 -2.07
C ARG A 71 3.87 1.28 -3.38
N LEU A 72 3.92 2.56 -3.74
CA LEU A 72 3.38 3.08 -5.00
C LEU A 72 4.40 2.96 -6.15
N CYS A 73 5.37 2.04 -6.04
CA CYS A 73 6.37 1.78 -7.07
C CYS A 73 7.27 2.99 -7.41
N HIS A 74 7.78 3.65 -6.38
CA HIS A 74 8.77 4.72 -6.49
C HIS A 74 8.29 5.94 -7.29
N VAL A 75 6.98 6.25 -7.23
CA VAL A 75 6.39 7.47 -7.81
C VAL A 75 7.11 8.72 -7.29
N ASN A 76 7.16 9.76 -8.11
CA ASN A 76 7.84 11.00 -7.73
C ASN A 76 7.25 11.57 -6.42
N ASN A 77 8.10 12.21 -5.61
CA ASN A 77 7.68 12.72 -4.31
C ASN A 77 6.56 13.77 -4.45
N GLU A 78 6.56 14.54 -5.54
CA GLU A 78 5.53 15.53 -5.83
C GLU A 78 4.14 14.90 -6.05
N ALA A 79 4.05 13.72 -6.67
CA ALA A 79 2.81 12.98 -6.85
C ALA A 79 2.31 12.46 -5.52
N ILE A 80 3.19 11.96 -4.65
CA ILE A 80 2.83 11.58 -3.29
C ILE A 80 2.27 12.83 -2.56
N VAL A 81 2.86 14.02 -2.77
CA VAL A 81 2.42 15.26 -2.09
C VAL A 81 1.04 15.64 -2.59
N ARG A 82 0.82 15.52 -3.90
CA ARG A 82 -0.47 15.74 -4.53
C ARG A 82 -1.53 14.76 -4.02
N LEU A 83 -1.21 13.47 -3.90
CA LEU A 83 -2.11 12.45 -3.35
C LEU A 83 -2.49 12.76 -1.89
N SER A 84 -1.52 13.25 -1.11
CA SER A 84 -1.76 13.69 0.27
C SER A 84 -2.67 14.91 0.34
N LYS A 85 -2.46 15.91 -0.53
CA LYS A 85 -3.34 17.10 -0.61
C LYS A 85 -4.77 16.78 -1.05
N MET A 86 -4.98 15.63 -1.68
CA MET A 86 -6.29 15.12 -2.10
C MET A 86 -6.94 14.21 -1.04
N ASP A 87 -6.34 14.08 0.15
CA ASP A 87 -6.80 13.20 1.24
C ASP A 87 -6.93 11.72 0.83
N ILE A 88 -6.19 11.26 -0.20
CA ILE A 88 -6.16 9.85 -0.62
C ILE A 88 -5.21 9.04 0.26
N ILE A 89 -4.11 9.67 0.67
CA ILE A 89 -3.09 9.15 1.58
C ILE A 89 -2.83 10.17 2.70
N PRO A 90 -2.30 9.76 3.86
CA PRO A 90 -2.10 10.68 4.99
C PRO A 90 -1.17 11.83 4.66
N THR A 91 -1.36 12.94 5.38
CA THR A 91 -0.43 14.07 5.36
C THR A 91 0.92 13.71 5.95
N TYR A 92 1.97 14.18 5.30
CA TYR A 92 3.36 13.96 5.69
C TYR A 92 4.18 15.23 5.48
N ASN A 93 5.30 15.31 6.21
CA ASN A 93 6.23 16.41 6.08
C ASN A 93 7.28 16.06 5.01
N TYR A 94 7.26 16.78 3.88
CA TYR A 94 8.14 16.51 2.75
C TYR A 94 9.51 17.15 2.98
N ASP A 95 10.54 16.32 3.12
CA ASP A 95 11.93 16.76 3.09
C ASP A 95 12.50 16.67 1.66
N LYS A 96 12.74 17.83 1.05
CA LYS A 96 13.32 17.95 -0.30
C LYS A 96 14.73 17.36 -0.41
N ASN A 97 15.46 17.24 0.69
CA ASN A 97 16.82 16.72 0.70
C ASN A 97 16.87 15.19 0.73
N ARG A 98 15.74 14.53 1.05
CA ARG A 98 15.66 13.08 1.14
C ARG A 98 15.46 12.47 -0.24
N LYS A 99 16.44 11.67 -0.68
CA LYS A 99 16.42 10.96 -1.97
C LYS A 99 16.30 9.46 -1.75
N CYS A 100 15.48 8.80 -2.56
CA CYS A 100 15.41 7.34 -2.57
C CYS A 100 16.58 6.78 -3.39
N GLU A 101 17.44 5.97 -2.75
CA GLU A 101 18.60 5.34 -3.40
C GLU A 101 18.20 4.57 -4.67
N VAL A 102 17.10 3.82 -4.61
CA VAL A 102 16.59 3.04 -5.76
C VAL A 102 16.24 3.95 -6.94
N CYS A 103 15.64 5.11 -6.68
CA CYS A 103 15.29 6.09 -7.72
C CYS A 103 16.52 6.75 -8.30
N VAL A 104 17.49 7.10 -7.45
CA VAL A 104 18.76 7.70 -7.87
C VAL A 104 19.54 6.73 -8.75
N CYS A 105 19.61 5.44 -8.39
CA CYS A 105 20.30 4.41 -9.17
C CYS A 105 19.66 4.13 -10.54
N LYS A 106 18.34 4.27 -10.67
CA LYS A 106 17.64 4.10 -11.96
C LYS A 106 17.89 5.26 -12.92
N LEU A 107 18.12 6.46 -12.40
CA LEU A 107 18.47 7.64 -13.22
C LEU A 107 19.89 7.55 -13.77
N SER A 108 20.80 6.87 -13.08
CA SER A 108 22.19 6.68 -13.52
C SER A 108 22.42 5.44 -14.39
N ASN A 109 21.44 4.53 -14.52
CA ASN A 109 21.54 3.36 -15.39
C ASN A 109 20.18 2.97 -16.03
N PRO A 110 19.89 3.42 -17.26
CA PRO A 110 18.59 3.20 -17.93
C PRO A 110 18.31 1.74 -18.31
N GLU A 111 19.29 0.85 -18.28
CA GLU A 111 19.15 -0.59 -18.62
C GLU A 111 18.56 -1.45 -17.48
N SER A 112 18.40 -0.90 -16.27
CA SER A 112 17.95 -1.64 -15.07
C SER A 112 16.42 -1.80 -14.95
N ARG A 113 15.67 -1.79 -16.06
CA ARG A 113 14.18 -1.81 -16.09
C ARG A 113 13.53 -3.05 -15.45
N PHE A 114 14.29 -4.09 -15.06
CA PHE A 114 13.75 -5.26 -14.40
C PHE A 114 13.93 -5.18 -12.87
N ILE A 115 12.79 -5.12 -12.17
CA ILE A 115 12.72 -5.19 -10.71
C ILE A 115 13.15 -6.61 -10.30
N ARG A 116 14.35 -6.77 -9.74
CA ARG A 116 14.70 -7.97 -8.96
C ARG A 116 13.80 -7.99 -7.72
N LEU A 117 12.74 -8.82 -7.73
CA LEU A 117 12.08 -9.24 -6.51
C LEU A 117 13.13 -9.99 -5.66
N ARG A 118 13.60 -9.39 -4.57
CA ARG A 118 14.40 -10.13 -3.58
C ARG A 118 13.50 -11.17 -2.94
N GLY A 119 13.65 -12.44 -3.34
CA GLY A 119 12.95 -13.54 -2.67
C GLY A 119 12.85 -14.84 -3.48
N GLY A 120 13.92 -15.32 -4.08
CA GLY A 120 13.97 -16.66 -4.67
C GLY A 120 15.40 -17.14 -4.83
N THR A 121 15.80 -18.12 -4.04
CA THR A 121 17.03 -18.89 -4.29
C THR A 121 16.89 -19.63 -5.61
N PRO A 122 17.87 -19.60 -6.52
CA PRO A 122 17.81 -20.40 -7.73
C PRO A 122 18.04 -21.87 -7.35
N HIS A 123 17.00 -22.68 -7.41
CA HIS A 123 17.19 -24.13 -7.56
C HIS A 123 17.65 -24.38 -8.99
N HIS A 124 18.82 -25.00 -9.13
CA HIS A 124 19.28 -25.60 -10.37
C HIS A 124 18.25 -26.64 -10.82
N LEU A 125 17.73 -26.48 -12.03
CA LEU A 125 17.08 -27.57 -12.76
C LEU A 125 18.12 -28.09 -13.75
N SER A 126 18.54 -29.34 -13.49
CA SER A 126 19.33 -30.28 -14.30
C SER A 126 20.57 -29.74 -15.01
#